data_AF-A0A2K3LZU7-F1
#
_entry.id   AF-A0A2K3LZU7-F1
#
_cell.length_a   1.000
_cell.length_b   1.000
_cell.length_c   1.000
_cell.angle_alpha   90.00
_cell.angle_beta   90.00
_cell.angle_gamma   90.00
#
_symmetry.space_group_name_H-M   'P 1'
#
loop_
_entity.id
_entity.type
_entity.pdbx_description
1 polymer ?
#
loop_
_entity_poly.entity_id
_entity_poly.type
_entity_poly.pdbx_seq_one_letter_code
_entity_poly.pdbx_strand_id
1 'polypeptide(L)'
;ENLGFTTYPPAYLNLQDKGNNLLNGANFASGASGYYEPTAKLYHAISLDQQLEHYKECQNILVGVAGKTNASSIISRAIHLISAGSSDFVQNYYINPLLYKVYTADQFSDILLQHYVIFIQNLYALGVRKIGVTTLPPLGCLPAAVTLFGSHSNQCVDRLNNDAVNFNNKLNITSQNLQKVLSNLTLAVLDIYQPLHDLVTKPAENGKLVN
;
A
#
# COMPACT_ATOMS: atom_id res chain seq x y z
N GLU A 1 -1.58 12.66 -18.54
CA GLU A 1 -0.20 12.32 -18.94
C GLU A 1 0.06 10.87 -18.55
N ASN A 2 0.51 10.01 -19.47
CA ASN A 2 0.74 8.59 -19.19
C ASN A 2 2.22 8.39 -18.82
N LEU A 3 2.52 7.53 -17.85
CA LEU A 3 3.89 7.23 -17.41
C LEU A 3 4.74 6.47 -18.45
N GLY A 4 4.20 6.20 -19.65
CA GLY A 4 4.92 5.58 -20.76
C GLY A 4 5.04 4.05 -20.67
N PHE A 5 4.45 3.40 -19.67
CA PHE A 5 4.43 1.94 -19.55
C PHE A 5 3.40 1.32 -20.50
N THR A 6 3.80 0.24 -21.19
CA THR A 6 2.91 -0.52 -22.09
C THR A 6 2.16 -1.65 -21.37
N THR A 7 2.60 -2.04 -20.18
CA THR A 7 1.98 -3.06 -19.33
C THR A 7 2.35 -2.86 -17.86
N TYR A 8 1.71 -3.59 -16.94
CA TYR A 8 2.03 -3.59 -15.52
C TYR A 8 3.24 -4.49 -15.20
N PRO A 9 4.01 -4.19 -14.13
CA PRO A 9 5.12 -5.04 -13.72
C PRO A 9 4.66 -6.46 -13.34
N PRO A 10 5.35 -7.52 -13.81
CA PRO A 10 5.02 -8.89 -13.48
C PRO A 10 5.25 -9.19 -11.99
N ALA A 11 4.51 -10.15 -11.43
CA ALA A 11 4.73 -10.63 -10.07
C ALA A 11 6.12 -11.23 -9.91
N TYR A 12 6.88 -10.77 -8.92
CA TYR A 12 8.29 -11.13 -8.72
C TYR A 12 8.51 -12.64 -8.57
N LEU A 13 7.60 -13.33 -7.87
CA LEU A 13 7.68 -14.77 -7.67
C LEU A 13 7.34 -15.61 -8.92
N ASN A 14 6.70 -15.00 -9.93
CA ASN A 14 6.35 -15.68 -11.19
C ASN A 14 7.34 -15.40 -12.32
N LEU A 15 8.42 -14.66 -12.06
CA LEU A 15 9.46 -14.40 -13.04
C LEU A 15 10.36 -15.63 -13.20
N GLN A 16 10.10 -16.43 -14.24
CA GLN A 16 10.95 -17.58 -14.59
C GLN A 16 12.36 -17.13 -15.00
N ASP A 17 12.47 -16.08 -15.82
CA ASP A 17 13.73 -15.41 -16.14
C ASP A 17 13.75 -14.01 -15.50
N LYS A 18 14.28 -13.93 -14.28
CA LYS A 18 14.49 -12.67 -13.54
C LYS A 18 15.59 -11.77 -14.13
N GLY A 19 16.13 -12.07 -15.32
CA GLY A 19 17.20 -11.31 -15.97
C GLY A 19 16.75 -9.92 -16.46
N ASN A 20 16.81 -9.68 -17.78
CA ASN A 20 16.44 -8.39 -18.36
C ASN A 20 14.98 -7.97 -18.09
N ASN A 21 14.10 -8.89 -17.73
CA ASN A 21 12.70 -8.60 -17.40
C ASN A 21 12.55 -7.67 -16.19
N LEU A 22 13.49 -7.72 -15.23
CA LEU A 22 13.48 -6.82 -14.06
C LEU A 22 13.75 -5.36 -14.43
N LEU A 23 14.33 -5.08 -15.60
CA LEU A 23 14.55 -3.70 -16.07
C LEU A 23 13.23 -2.98 -16.37
N ASN A 24 12.14 -3.72 -16.59
CA ASN A 24 10.80 -3.18 -16.82
C ASN A 24 9.98 -3.05 -15.52
N GLY A 25 10.54 -3.46 -14.37
CA GLY A 25 9.90 -3.44 -13.06
C GLY A 25 9.48 -4.82 -12.55
N ALA A 26 9.10 -4.88 -11.28
CA ALA A 26 8.56 -6.07 -10.63
C ALA A 26 7.49 -5.70 -9.60
N ASN A 27 6.54 -6.61 -9.38
CA ASN A 27 5.49 -6.48 -8.38
C ASN A 27 5.73 -7.46 -7.23
N PHE A 28 5.90 -6.92 -6.02
CA PHE A 28 6.13 -7.68 -4.79
C PHE A 28 4.86 -7.82 -3.93
N ALA A 29 3.75 -7.20 -4.33
CA ALA A 29 2.54 -7.14 -3.53
C ALA A 29 1.94 -8.53 -3.28
N SER A 30 1.38 -8.71 -2.09
CA SER A 30 0.62 -9.89 -1.70
C SER A 30 -0.70 -9.48 -1.08
N GLY A 31 -1.79 -10.10 -1.54
CA GLY A 31 -3.13 -9.89 -0.97
C GLY A 31 -3.17 -10.30 0.50
N ALA A 32 -4.04 -9.65 1.28
CA ALA A 32 -4.13 -9.79 2.74
C ALA A 32 -2.89 -9.34 3.54
N SER A 33 -1.88 -8.77 2.87
CA SER A 33 -0.77 -8.09 3.56
C SER A 33 -1.15 -6.67 3.99
N GLY A 34 -0.34 -6.10 4.89
CA GLY A 34 -0.55 -4.80 5.51
C GLY A 34 0.71 -4.31 6.22
N TYR A 35 0.62 -3.13 6.85
CA TYR A 35 1.70 -2.58 7.68
C TYR A 35 1.89 -3.38 8.96
N TYR A 36 0.82 -4.00 9.48
CA TYR A 36 0.87 -4.81 10.69
C TYR A 36 1.12 -6.27 10.32
N GLU A 37 2.35 -6.74 10.55
CA GLU A 37 2.79 -8.10 10.16
C GLU A 37 1.85 -9.23 10.62
N PRO A 38 1.23 -9.20 11.83
CA PRO A 38 0.24 -10.20 12.22
C PRO A 38 -0.97 -10.31 11.29
N THR A 39 -1.36 -9.25 10.58
CA THR A 39 -2.44 -9.29 9.58
C THR A 39 -2.11 -10.31 8.49
N ALA A 40 -0.91 -10.25 7.91
CA ALA A 40 -0.50 -11.19 6.87
C ALA A 40 -0.44 -12.63 7.39
N LYS A 41 0.00 -12.82 8.64
CA LYS A 41 0.09 -14.15 9.28
C LYS A 41 -1.27 -14.84 9.42
N LEU A 42 -2.34 -14.10 9.71
CA LEU A 42 -3.71 -14.65 9.81
C LEU A 42 -4.16 -15.33 8.51
N TYR A 43 -3.64 -14.90 7.38
CA TYR A 43 -4.05 -15.38 6.05
C TYR A 43 -2.95 -16.16 5.32
N HIS A 44 -1.84 -16.49 6.00
CA HIS A 44 -0.66 -17.10 5.39
C HIS A 44 -0.14 -16.31 4.16
N ALA A 45 -0.32 -14.99 4.20
CA ALA A 45 0.12 -14.08 3.14
C ALA A 45 1.60 -13.69 3.31
N ILE A 46 2.19 -13.14 2.24
CA ILE A 46 3.55 -12.62 2.28
C ILE A 46 3.51 -11.24 2.99
N SER A 47 4.12 -11.16 4.16
CA SER A 47 4.15 -9.92 4.96
C SER A 47 4.91 -8.81 4.25
N LEU A 48 4.65 -7.55 4.60
CA LEU A 48 5.36 -6.41 4.01
C LEU A 48 6.89 -6.51 4.20
N ASP A 49 7.33 -7.09 5.32
CA ASP A 49 8.76 -7.37 5.57
C ASP A 49 9.30 -8.44 4.62
N GLN A 50 8.56 -9.51 4.36
CA GLN A 50 8.96 -10.51 3.37
C GLN A 50 8.99 -9.94 1.95
N GLN A 51 8.06 -9.03 1.62
CA GLN A 51 8.08 -8.30 0.35
C GLN A 51 9.35 -7.43 0.22
N LEU A 52 9.82 -6.82 1.32
CA LEU A 52 11.09 -6.10 1.37
C LEU A 52 12.29 -7.02 1.16
N GLU A 53 12.28 -8.23 1.72
CA GLU A 53 13.35 -9.22 1.48
C GLU A 53 13.40 -9.66 0.00
N HIS A 54 12.24 -9.90 -0.61
CA HIS A 54 12.17 -10.16 -2.06
C HIS A 54 12.67 -8.97 -2.88
N TYR A 55 12.40 -7.73 -2.44
CA TYR A 55 12.95 -6.54 -3.07
C TYR A 55 14.48 -6.48 -2.97
N LYS A 56 15.07 -6.81 -1.82
CA LYS A 56 16.53 -6.89 -1.65
C LYS A 56 17.15 -7.96 -2.56
N GLU A 57 16.52 -9.13 -2.67
CA GLU A 57 16.94 -10.18 -3.61
C GLU A 57 16.89 -9.66 -5.07
N CYS A 58 15.81 -8.97 -5.44
CA CYS A 58 15.68 -8.32 -6.74
C CYS A 58 16.81 -7.30 -7.01
N GLN A 59 17.21 -6.50 -6.02
CA GLN A 59 18.33 -5.56 -6.16
C GLN A 59 19.65 -6.30 -6.43
N ASN A 60 19.89 -7.43 -5.77
CA ASN A 60 21.10 -8.24 -6.01
C ASN A 60 21.13 -8.81 -7.44
N ILE A 61 19.99 -9.30 -7.94
CA ILE A 61 19.88 -9.79 -9.32
C ILE A 61 20.12 -8.63 -10.30
N LEU A 62 19.54 -7.46 -10.04
CA LEU A 62 19.72 -6.28 -10.87
C LEU A 62 21.18 -5.82 -10.94
N VAL A 63 21.92 -5.92 -9.83
CA VAL A 63 23.37 -5.67 -9.81
C VAL A 63 24.12 -6.66 -10.70
N GLY A 64 23.74 -7.94 -10.69
CA GLY A 64 24.36 -8.96 -11.56
C GLY A 64 24.12 -8.72 -13.05
N VAL A 65 22.93 -8.23 -13.43
CA VAL A 65 22.54 -8.02 -14.83
C VAL A 65 23.02 -6.68 -15.38
N ALA A 66 22.88 -5.59 -14.60
CA ALA A 66 23.16 -4.23 -15.08
C ALA A 66 24.53 -3.69 -14.61
N GLY A 67 25.15 -4.32 -13.62
CA GLY A 67 26.30 -3.79 -12.88
C GLY A 67 25.89 -2.82 -11.77
N LYS A 68 26.73 -2.70 -10.74
CA LYS A 68 26.44 -1.96 -9.50
C LYS A 68 26.04 -0.49 -9.73
N THR A 69 26.77 0.23 -10.58
CA THR A 69 26.52 1.65 -10.86
C THR A 69 25.19 1.86 -11.57
N ASN A 70 24.91 1.05 -12.60
CA ASN A 70 23.66 1.13 -13.34
C ASN A 70 22.47 0.70 -12.48
N ALA A 71 22.59 -0.38 -11.69
CA ALA A 71 21.55 -0.82 -10.76
C ALA A 71 21.18 0.31 -9.77
N SER A 72 22.17 0.98 -9.20
CA SER A 72 21.96 2.12 -8.29
C SER A 72 21.24 3.28 -8.99
N SER A 73 21.61 3.57 -10.24
CA SER A 73 20.94 4.58 -11.08
C SER A 73 19.49 4.20 -11.38
N ILE A 74 19.22 2.93 -11.73
CA ILE A 74 17.87 2.41 -11.98
C ILE A 74 17.01 2.54 -10.72
N ILE A 75 17.49 2.04 -9.57
CA ILE A 75 16.76 2.06 -8.29
C ILE A 75 16.40 3.49 -7.87
N SER A 76 17.37 4.42 -7.93
CA SER A 76 17.13 5.81 -7.52
C SER A 76 16.18 6.56 -8.46
N ARG A 77 16.10 6.15 -9.74
CA ARG A 77 15.22 6.79 -10.74
C ARG A 77 13.84 6.15 -10.83
N ALA A 78 13.70 4.89 -10.43
CA ALA A 78 12.47 4.11 -10.46
C ALA A 78 11.42 4.64 -9.48
N ILE A 79 10.15 4.49 -9.84
CA ILE A 79 9.00 4.83 -9.01
C ILE A 79 8.58 3.58 -8.25
N HIS A 80 8.50 3.69 -6.92
CA HIS A 80 8.06 2.61 -6.04
C HIS A 80 6.66 2.93 -5.54
N LEU A 81 5.71 2.05 -5.77
CA LEU A 81 4.32 2.22 -5.35
C LEU A 81 4.01 1.32 -4.15
N ILE A 82 3.43 1.89 -3.11
CA ILE A 82 3.07 1.20 -1.87
C ILE A 82 1.56 1.33 -1.67
N SER A 83 0.89 0.20 -1.49
CA SER A 83 -0.53 0.13 -1.14
C SER A 83 -0.70 -0.90 -0.02
N ALA A 84 -0.93 -0.41 1.19
CA ALA A 84 -1.09 -1.22 2.41
C ALA A 84 -2.01 -0.51 3.41
N GLY A 85 -2.51 -1.24 4.40
CA GLY A 85 -3.37 -0.73 5.47
C GLY A 85 -4.82 -1.22 5.41
N SER A 86 -5.40 -1.39 4.22
CA SER A 86 -6.80 -1.82 4.09
C SER A 86 -7.06 -3.19 4.73
N SER A 87 -6.15 -4.15 4.55
CA SER A 87 -6.22 -5.47 5.19
C SER A 87 -6.09 -5.36 6.71
N ASP A 88 -5.23 -4.46 7.21
CA ASP A 88 -5.02 -4.28 8.66
C ASP A 88 -6.31 -3.87 9.35
N PHE A 89 -7.13 -3.04 8.70
CA PHE A 89 -8.44 -2.66 9.22
C PHE A 89 -9.50 -3.74 9.01
N VAL A 90 -9.77 -4.10 7.75
CA VAL A 90 -10.96 -4.89 7.37
C VAL A 90 -10.80 -6.37 7.69
N GLN A 91 -9.60 -6.90 7.53
CA GLN A 91 -9.30 -8.33 7.69
C GLN A 91 -8.69 -8.64 9.06
N ASN A 92 -8.38 -7.64 9.89
CA ASN A 92 -7.83 -7.86 11.21
C ASN A 92 -8.50 -6.98 12.27
N TYR A 93 -8.21 -5.69 12.35
CA TYR A 93 -8.65 -4.82 13.45
C TYR A 93 -10.15 -4.90 13.76
N TYR A 94 -11.03 -4.79 12.75
CA TYR A 94 -12.48 -4.76 13.01
C TYR A 94 -13.09 -6.10 13.43
N ILE A 95 -12.41 -7.21 13.16
CA ILE A 95 -12.90 -8.57 13.47
C ILE A 95 -12.12 -9.23 14.61
N ASN A 96 -10.96 -8.67 14.99
CA ASN A 96 -10.09 -9.23 16.01
C ASN A 96 -10.33 -8.58 17.39
N PRO A 97 -11.01 -9.27 18.34
CA PRO A 97 -11.31 -8.71 19.66
C PRO A 97 -10.08 -8.40 20.49
N LEU A 98 -8.93 -9.01 20.20
CA LEU A 98 -7.68 -8.70 20.89
C LEU A 98 -7.13 -7.32 20.49
N LEU A 99 -7.52 -6.80 19.33
CA LEU A 99 -7.14 -5.46 18.87
C LEU A 99 -8.21 -4.42 19.22
N TYR A 100 -9.45 -4.58 18.74
CA TYR A 100 -10.46 -3.51 18.87
C TYR A 100 -10.94 -3.26 20.30
N LYS A 101 -10.72 -4.20 21.25
CA LYS A 101 -11.00 -3.98 22.68
C LYS A 101 -9.87 -3.27 23.42
N VAL A 102 -8.66 -3.32 22.88
CA VAL A 102 -7.45 -2.76 23.51
C VAL A 102 -7.09 -1.42 22.91
N TYR A 103 -7.29 -1.25 21.60
CA TYR A 103 -6.98 -0.04 20.87
C TYR A 103 -8.22 0.53 20.18
N THR A 104 -8.39 1.84 20.31
CA THR A 104 -9.25 2.59 19.39
C THR A 104 -8.69 2.55 17.97
N ALA A 105 -9.52 2.84 16.96
CA ALA A 105 -9.06 2.86 15.56
C ALA A 105 -7.96 3.92 15.34
N ASP A 106 -8.03 5.02 16.09
CA ASP A 106 -7.04 6.09 16.06
C ASP A 106 -5.68 5.62 16.62
N GLN A 107 -5.67 4.90 17.74
CA GLN A 107 -4.45 4.32 18.32
C GLN A 107 -3.88 3.20 17.43
N PHE A 108 -4.73 2.37 16.84
CA PHE A 108 -4.28 1.37 15.88
C PHE A 108 -3.65 2.02 14.64
N SER A 109 -4.21 3.14 14.16
CA SER A 109 -3.60 3.94 13.10
C SER A 109 -2.19 4.40 13.44
N ASP A 110 -1.93 4.81 14.69
CA ASP A 110 -0.58 5.21 15.13
C ASP A 110 0.40 4.03 15.07
N ILE A 111 -0.03 2.82 15.44
CA ILE A 111 0.78 1.60 15.31
C ILE A 111 1.13 1.36 13.84
N LEU A 112 0.14 1.40 12.95
CA LEU A 112 0.38 1.21 11.51
C LEU A 112 1.35 2.27 10.95
N LEU A 113 1.27 3.51 11.41
CA LEU A 113 2.15 4.59 10.96
C LEU A 113 3.59 4.43 11.46
N GLN A 114 3.80 3.84 12.64
CA GLN A 114 5.14 3.47 13.09
C GLN A 114 5.77 2.44 12.14
N HIS A 115 5.02 1.41 11.75
CA HIS A 115 5.48 0.41 10.78
C HIS A 115 5.71 1.04 9.39
N TYR A 116 4.82 1.92 8.94
CA TYR A 116 4.99 2.68 7.70
C TYR A 116 6.29 3.50 7.70
N VAL A 117 6.57 4.25 8.77
CA VAL A 117 7.81 5.03 8.91
C VAL A 117 9.04 4.15 8.77
N ILE A 118 9.07 3.02 9.48
CA ILE A 118 10.17 2.05 9.44
C ILE A 118 10.34 1.51 8.01
N PHE A 119 9.24 1.15 7.35
CA PHE A 119 9.27 0.62 5.99
C PHE A 119 9.82 1.65 4.98
N ILE A 120 9.39 2.91 5.05
CA ILE A 120 9.91 3.99 4.20
C ILE A 120 11.40 4.23 4.45
N GLN A 121 11.83 4.24 5.71
CA GLN A 121 13.25 4.41 6.07
C GLN A 121 14.10 3.25 5.53
N ASN A 122 13.60 2.01 5.60
CA ASN A 122 14.28 0.85 5.03
C ASN A 122 14.42 0.96 3.51
N LEU A 123 13.36 1.33 2.78
CA LEU A 123 13.44 1.57 1.33
C LEU A 123 14.44 2.68 0.99
N TYR A 124 14.40 3.78 1.75
CA TYR A 124 15.34 4.89 1.58
C TYR A 124 16.80 4.44 1.79
N ALA A 125 17.07 3.62 2.81
CA ALA A 125 18.38 3.03 3.08
C ALA A 125 18.85 2.10 1.93
N LEU A 126 17.91 1.45 1.23
CA LEU A 126 18.17 0.64 0.04
C LEU A 126 18.36 1.46 -1.25
N GLY A 127 18.42 2.79 -1.16
CA GLY A 127 18.69 3.68 -2.29
C GLY A 127 17.45 4.17 -3.04
N VAL A 128 16.24 3.85 -2.55
CA VAL A 128 14.99 4.34 -3.16
C VAL A 128 14.84 5.84 -2.94
N ARG A 129 14.44 6.58 -3.99
CA ARG A 129 14.27 8.04 -3.93
C ARG A 129 12.92 8.56 -4.43
N LYS A 130 12.08 7.72 -5.06
CA LYS A 130 10.74 8.11 -5.51
C LYS A 130 9.72 7.08 -5.05
N ILE A 131 8.86 7.49 -4.13
CA ILE A 131 7.84 6.63 -3.54
C ILE A 131 6.47 7.29 -3.71
N GLY A 132 5.49 6.54 -4.21
CA GLY A 132 4.08 6.87 -4.12
C GLY A 132 3.42 5.93 -3.11
N VAL A 133 2.74 6.46 -2.10
CA VAL A 133 1.94 5.67 -1.16
C VAL A 133 0.47 6.00 -1.36
N THR A 134 -0.39 5.01 -1.49
CA THR A 134 -1.83 5.27 -1.60
C THR A 134 -2.44 5.57 -0.24
N THR A 135 -3.45 6.43 -0.22
CA THR A 135 -4.38 6.50 0.91
C THR A 135 -5.15 5.18 1.06
N LEU A 136 -5.83 4.99 2.20
CA LEU A 136 -6.88 4.00 2.32
C LEU A 136 -8.09 4.39 1.45
N PRO A 137 -8.74 3.40 0.81
CA PRO A 137 -10.01 3.62 0.11
C PRO A 137 -11.14 3.89 1.13
N PRO A 138 -12.37 4.23 0.68
CA PRO A 138 -13.53 4.28 1.56
C PRO A 138 -13.87 2.88 2.09
N LEU A 139 -13.27 2.52 3.24
CA LEU A 139 -13.34 1.18 3.80
C LEU A 139 -14.78 0.72 4.08
N GLY A 140 -15.63 1.64 4.53
CA GLY A 140 -17.05 1.37 4.79
C GLY A 140 -17.85 1.04 3.55
N CYS A 141 -17.35 1.37 2.35
CA CYS A 141 -17.99 1.04 1.08
C CYS A 141 -17.52 -0.29 0.48
N LEU A 142 -16.54 -0.96 1.09
CA LEU A 142 -16.09 -2.26 0.61
C LEU A 142 -17.21 -3.31 0.81
N PRO A 143 -17.48 -4.19 -0.19
CA PRO A 143 -18.59 -5.14 -0.09
C PRO A 143 -18.56 -6.01 1.18
N ALA A 144 -17.38 -6.48 1.57
CA ALA A 144 -17.20 -7.25 2.81
C ALA A 144 -17.52 -6.42 4.07
N ALA A 145 -17.15 -5.14 4.09
CA ALA A 145 -17.43 -4.25 5.21
C ALA A 145 -18.93 -3.92 5.34
N VAL A 146 -19.61 -3.65 4.22
CA VAL A 146 -21.07 -3.46 4.19
C VAL A 146 -21.79 -4.72 4.68
N THR A 147 -21.35 -5.89 4.24
CA THR A 147 -21.96 -7.17 4.63
C THR A 147 -21.80 -7.44 6.13
N LEU A 148 -20.62 -7.20 6.70
CA LEU A 148 -20.32 -7.54 8.09
C LEU A 148 -20.76 -6.46 9.10
N PHE A 149 -20.72 -5.19 8.70
CA PHE A 149 -20.89 -4.05 9.61
C PHE A 149 -22.00 -3.08 9.20
N GLY A 150 -22.66 -3.31 8.06
CA GLY A 150 -23.71 -2.44 7.54
C GLY A 150 -25.11 -2.71 8.10
N SER A 151 -25.28 -3.64 9.04
CA SER A 151 -26.58 -3.93 9.68
C SER A 151 -27.72 -4.17 8.67
N HIS A 152 -27.46 -4.98 7.63
CA HIS A 152 -28.37 -5.26 6.51
C HIS A 152 -28.71 -4.07 5.60
N SER A 153 -28.01 -2.94 5.76
CA SER A 153 -28.03 -1.85 4.80
C SER A 153 -27.14 -2.15 3.60
N ASN A 154 -27.50 -1.61 2.44
CA ASN A 154 -26.64 -1.57 1.25
C ASN A 154 -25.85 -0.26 1.15
N GLN A 155 -25.85 0.56 2.21
CA GLN A 155 -25.10 1.81 2.29
C GLN A 155 -23.70 1.59 2.86
N CYS A 156 -22.79 2.51 2.58
CA CYS A 156 -21.48 2.50 3.19
C CYS A 156 -21.57 2.64 4.73
N VAL A 157 -20.61 2.05 5.43
CA VAL A 157 -20.51 2.14 6.90
C VAL A 157 -19.71 3.38 7.29
N ASP A 158 -20.40 4.45 7.67
CA ASP A 158 -19.80 5.77 7.98
C ASP A 158 -18.65 5.71 8.98
N ARG A 159 -18.78 4.90 10.04
CA ARG A 159 -17.73 4.75 11.05
C ARG A 159 -16.40 4.31 10.43
N LEU A 160 -16.42 3.36 9.50
CA LEU A 160 -15.18 2.83 8.89
C LEU A 160 -14.61 3.79 7.84
N ASN A 161 -15.49 4.55 7.16
CA ASN A 161 -15.05 5.64 6.29
C ASN A 161 -14.36 6.75 7.09
N ASN A 162 -14.91 7.12 8.25
CA ASN A 162 -14.29 8.09 9.15
C ASN A 162 -12.92 7.61 9.67
N ASP A 163 -12.81 6.34 10.06
CA ASP A 163 -11.52 5.73 10.43
C ASP A 163 -10.50 5.83 9.27
N ALA A 164 -10.93 5.55 8.03
CA ALA A 164 -10.08 5.65 6.84
C ALA A 164 -9.61 7.09 6.57
N VAL A 165 -10.51 8.07 6.65
CA VAL A 165 -10.18 9.50 6.49
C VAL A 165 -9.20 9.96 7.56
N ASN A 166 -9.40 9.56 8.82
CA ASN A 166 -8.48 9.89 9.92
C ASN A 166 -7.10 9.29 9.69
N PHE A 167 -7.00 8.02 9.31
CA PHE A 167 -5.72 7.40 8.95
C PHE A 167 -5.05 8.14 7.78
N ASN A 168 -5.81 8.50 6.74
CA ASN A 168 -5.29 9.20 5.56
C ASN A 168 -4.70 10.58 5.91
N ASN A 169 -5.34 11.31 6.82
CA ASN A 169 -4.81 12.57 7.35
C ASN A 169 -3.49 12.37 8.08
N LYS A 170 -3.42 11.36 8.97
CA LYS A 170 -2.18 11.03 9.69
C LYS A 170 -1.08 10.55 8.75
N LEU A 171 -1.41 9.75 7.72
CA LEU A 171 -0.48 9.32 6.67
C LEU A 171 0.12 10.53 5.96
N ASN A 172 -0.70 11.48 5.52
CA ASN A 172 -0.23 12.70 4.85
C ASN A 172 0.75 13.50 5.71
N ILE A 173 0.40 13.75 6.98
CA ILE A 173 1.28 14.46 7.93
C ILE A 173 2.60 13.69 8.11
N THR A 174 2.52 12.37 8.26
CA THR A 174 3.69 11.50 8.47
C THR A 174 4.61 11.50 7.24
N SER A 175 4.05 11.39 6.03
CA SER A 175 4.80 11.45 4.77
C SER A 175 5.46 12.81 4.56
N GLN A 176 4.80 13.92 4.94
CA GLN A 176 5.40 15.26 4.87
C GLN A 176 6.57 15.39 5.85
N ASN A 177 6.45 14.85 7.07
CA ASN A 177 7.54 14.86 8.05
C ASN A 177 8.74 14.02 7.58
N LEU A 178 8.48 12.85 7.00
CA LEU A 178 9.53 12.00 6.41
C LEU A 178 10.29 12.72 5.30
N GLN A 179 9.61 13.46 4.42
CA GLN A 179 10.27 14.23 3.35
C GLN A 179 11.20 15.33 3.88
N LYS A 180 10.87 15.94 5.03
CA LYS A 180 11.71 16.97 5.65
C LYS A 180 13.02 16.40 6.21
N VAL A 181 13.02 15.13 6.64
CA VAL A 181 14.19 14.50 7.28
C VAL A 181 14.97 13.59 6.33
N LEU A 182 14.34 13.05 5.29
CA LEU A 182 14.97 12.17 4.29
C LEU A 182 15.34 12.99 3.04
N SER A 183 16.57 13.49 3.03
CA SER A 183 17.07 14.32 1.93
C SER A 183 16.94 13.62 0.56
N ASN A 184 16.53 14.38 -0.46
CA ASN A 184 16.35 13.88 -1.84
C ASN A 184 15.31 12.76 -2.02
N LEU A 185 14.47 12.49 -1.01
CA LEU A 185 13.31 11.61 -1.16
C LEU A 185 12.12 12.41 -1.72
N THR A 186 11.57 11.95 -2.83
CA THR A 186 10.21 12.31 -3.26
C THR A 186 9.25 11.27 -2.70
N LEU A 187 8.31 11.69 -1.84
CA LEU A 187 7.29 10.82 -1.27
C LEU A 187 5.91 11.46 -1.49
N ALA A 188 5.17 10.94 -2.45
CA ALA A 188 3.84 11.41 -2.79
C ALA A 188 2.77 10.55 -2.11
N VAL A 189 1.79 11.19 -1.47
CA VAL A 189 0.56 10.52 -1.05
C VAL A 189 -0.42 10.59 -2.21
N LEU A 190 -0.86 9.43 -2.69
CA LEU A 190 -1.75 9.26 -3.82
C LEU A 190 -3.16 9.04 -3.26
N ASP A 191 -4.01 10.05 -3.38
CA ASP A 191 -5.38 9.95 -2.91
C ASP A 191 -6.21 9.03 -3.82
N ILE A 192 -6.54 7.85 -3.30
CA ILE A 192 -7.48 6.92 -3.91
C ILE A 192 -8.84 6.93 -3.21
N TYR A 193 -8.99 7.62 -2.08
CA TYR A 193 -10.22 7.63 -1.30
C TYR A 193 -11.32 8.32 -2.10
N GLN A 194 -11.09 9.58 -2.48
CA GLN A 194 -12.13 10.40 -3.11
C GLN A 194 -12.61 9.84 -4.45
N PRO A 195 -11.72 9.43 -5.38
CA PRO A 195 -12.16 8.83 -6.65
C PRO A 195 -12.98 7.55 -6.46
N LEU A 196 -12.58 6.67 -5.53
CA LEU A 196 -13.31 5.44 -5.25
C LEU A 196 -14.64 5.71 -4.53
N HIS A 197 -14.68 6.71 -3.67
CA HIS A 197 -15.92 7.12 -3.01
C HIS A 197 -16.92 7.73 -3.99
N ASP A 198 -16.47 8.57 -4.92
CA ASP A 198 -17.31 9.12 -6.00
C ASP A 198 -17.80 8.02 -6.95
N LEU A 199 -16.99 7.00 -7.25
CA LEU A 199 -17.43 5.83 -8.02
C LEU A 199 -18.61 5.11 -7.35
N VAL A 200 -18.59 4.98 -6.02
CA VAL A 200 -19.64 4.31 -5.26
C VAL A 200 -20.88 5.20 -5.11
N THR A 201 -20.71 6.48 -4.81
CA THR A 201 -21.80 7.39 -4.44
C THR A 201 -22.41 8.15 -5.62
N LYS A 202 -21.67 8.28 -6.73
CA LYS A 202 -22.08 8.95 -7.97
C LYS A 202 -21.79 8.06 -9.18
N PRO A 203 -22.33 6.83 -9.26
CA PRO A 203 -21.97 5.88 -10.30
C PRO A 203 -22.36 6.35 -11.71
N ALA A 204 -23.46 7.11 -11.84
CA ALA A 204 -23.91 7.66 -13.13
C ALA A 204 -22.94 8.70 -13.72
N GLU A 205 -22.14 9.38 -12.89
CA GLU A 205 -21.14 10.36 -13.32
C GLU A 205 -19.80 9.68 -13.66
N ASN A 206 -19.57 8.46 -13.17
CA ASN A 206 -18.27 7.79 -13.21
C ASN A 206 -18.26 6.45 -13.98
N GLY A 207 -19.38 6.08 -14.61
CA GLY A 207 -19.50 4.85 -15.40
C GLY A 207 -20.92 4.60 -15.89
N LYS A 208 -21.13 3.45 -16.54
CA LYS A 208 -22.49 2.95 -16.85
C LYS A 208 -22.89 1.94 -15.79
N LEU A 209 -24.04 2.15 -15.16
CA LEU A 209 -24.69 1.11 -14.37
C LEU A 209 -25.01 -0.07 -15.29
N VAL A 210 -24.36 -1.21 -15.05
CA VAL A 210 -24.72 -2.47 -15.71
C VAL A 210 -25.87 -3.04 -14.89
N ASN A 211 -27.09 -2.85 -15.38
CA ASN A 211 -28.30 -3.44 -14.83
C ASN A 211 -28.38 -4.93 -15.13
#